data_AF-A0A3A6JSD5-F1
#
_entry.id   AF-A0A3A6JSD5-F1
#
_cell.length_a   1.000
_cell.length_b   1.000
_cell.length_c   1.000
_cell.angle_alpha   90.00
_cell.angle_beta   90.00
_cell.angle_gamma   90.00
#
_symmetry.space_group_name_H-M   'P 1'
#
loop_
_entity.id
_entity.type
_entity.pdbx_description
1 polymer ?
#
loop_
_entity_poly.entity_id
_entity_poly.type
_entity_poly.pdbx_seq_one_letter_code
_entity_poly.pdbx_strand_id
1 'polypeptide(L)'
;MSEELAAAHAFDFSALGDLSEQAVETDQQFDLHYGIAQDEYLISCIYVAKMHALTAKAGRYGGGTWTKWYESKGMSEGSARTMTQNGDAFKSATVADLKLLPSISRKDLNLIARSGCAEQLTAAAGDSQRVQELLAQLKAEKDRADAAEKSAQNARKENAYFKELVKSAEAQTSKDAERREEAESRYESALADISGLKEQNAKLQQSYHDADESRIAANLQRQKAEAERDKAEARAKNAEGQLSGSRQVAEAAKLRADKLQEENAALKKQPIAAVVDEEEVDRRAGEKAYEIAAGMTADYKAQQEQDARDAYDSIILAGRSITSIVQSAKMQFRKLPNDQRETAINQFVHTLASAQGEVSACL
;
A
#
# COMPACT_ATOMS: atom_id res chain seq x y z
N MET A 1 18.18 -36.17 4.24
CA MET A 1 18.96 -36.29 5.50
C MET A 1 18.74 -37.64 6.20
N SER A 2 18.34 -38.71 5.48
CA SER A 2 17.85 -39.95 6.14
C SER A 2 18.59 -41.24 5.76
N GLU A 3 19.45 -41.22 4.73
CA GLU A 3 20.31 -42.38 4.40
C GLU A 3 21.71 -42.26 5.00
N GLU A 4 22.27 -41.05 5.05
CA GLU A 4 23.62 -40.80 5.56
C GLU A 4 23.70 -40.86 7.10
N LEU A 5 22.59 -40.61 7.80
CA LEU A 5 22.50 -40.77 9.26
C LEU A 5 22.32 -42.24 9.70
N ALA A 6 21.77 -43.09 8.83
CA ALA A 6 21.62 -44.52 9.11
C ALA A 6 22.96 -45.27 8.98
N ALA A 7 23.86 -44.80 8.10
CA ALA A 7 25.20 -45.34 7.96
C ALA A 7 26.12 -45.07 9.16
N ALA A 8 25.82 -44.07 10.01
CA ALA A 8 26.68 -43.65 11.11
C ALA A 8 26.62 -44.56 12.37
N HIS A 9 25.73 -45.56 12.41
CA HIS A 9 25.52 -46.44 13.56
C HIS A 9 25.65 -47.95 13.27
N ALA A 10 26.14 -48.35 12.09
CA ALA A 10 26.37 -49.75 11.77
C ALA A 10 27.56 -50.32 12.57
N PHE A 11 27.39 -51.51 13.14
CA PHE A 11 28.46 -52.18 13.88
C PHE A 11 29.57 -52.66 12.93
N ASP A 12 30.84 -52.40 13.26
CA ASP A 12 31.97 -52.79 12.40
C ASP A 12 32.29 -54.29 12.57
N PHE A 13 31.99 -55.06 11.53
CA PHE A 13 32.29 -56.50 11.45
C PHE A 13 33.58 -56.83 10.69
N SER A 14 34.39 -55.84 10.30
CA SER A 14 35.66 -56.05 9.55
C SER A 14 36.60 -57.06 10.21
N ALA A 15 36.59 -57.12 11.55
CA ALA A 15 37.37 -58.06 12.34
C ALA A 15 37.01 -59.55 12.12
N LEU A 16 35.90 -59.86 11.43
CA LEU A 16 35.46 -61.21 11.11
C LEU A 16 36.01 -61.74 9.76
N GLY A 17 36.77 -60.93 9.01
CA GLY A 17 37.36 -61.34 7.73
C GLY A 17 36.28 -61.77 6.73
N ASP A 18 36.45 -62.94 6.12
CA ASP A 18 35.52 -63.49 5.11
C ASP A 18 34.07 -63.71 5.64
N LEU A 19 33.84 -63.64 6.95
CA LEU A 19 32.52 -63.75 7.56
C LEU A 19 31.85 -62.39 7.80
N SER A 20 32.50 -61.27 7.47
CA SER A 20 31.99 -59.92 7.76
C SER A 20 30.69 -59.60 7.02
N GLU A 21 30.58 -60.00 5.75
CA GLU A 21 29.37 -59.74 4.94
C GLU A 21 28.16 -60.51 5.49
N GLN A 22 28.35 -61.78 5.88
CA GLN A 22 27.32 -62.59 6.52
C GLN A 22 26.92 -62.03 7.88
N ALA A 23 27.85 -61.40 8.60
CA ALA A 23 27.57 -60.74 9.87
C ALA A 23 26.79 -59.43 9.66
N VAL A 24 27.13 -58.61 8.66
CA VAL A 24 26.36 -57.40 8.31
C VAL A 24 24.92 -57.76 7.93
N GLU A 25 24.73 -58.79 7.11
CA GLU A 25 23.39 -59.26 6.76
C GLU A 25 22.62 -59.76 8.00
N THR A 26 23.29 -60.54 8.85
CA THR A 26 22.69 -61.06 10.10
C THR A 26 22.33 -59.93 11.07
N ASP A 27 23.11 -58.85 11.10
CA ASP A 27 22.87 -57.65 11.90
C ASP A 27 21.63 -56.88 11.44
N GLN A 28 21.54 -56.62 10.13
CA GLN A 28 20.38 -55.96 9.52
C GLN A 28 19.10 -56.76 9.76
N GLN A 29 19.17 -58.08 9.61
CA GLN A 29 18.02 -58.94 9.88
C GLN A 29 17.63 -58.97 11.36
N PHE A 30 18.60 -58.90 12.28
CA PHE A 30 18.31 -58.77 13.70
C PHE A 30 17.58 -57.45 14.02
N ASP A 31 18.06 -56.32 13.46
CA ASP A 31 17.48 -54.99 13.70
C ASP A 31 16.05 -54.84 13.19
N LEU A 32 15.68 -55.58 12.14
CA LEU A 32 14.30 -55.59 11.63
C LEU A 32 13.29 -56.20 12.60
N HIS A 33 13.75 -57.05 13.53
CA HIS A 33 12.87 -57.86 14.38
C HIS A 33 13.02 -57.55 15.87
N TYR A 34 14.18 -57.07 16.28
CA TYR A 34 14.47 -56.83 17.68
C TYR A 34 13.67 -55.65 18.24
N GLY A 35 12.87 -55.91 19.28
CA GLY A 35 12.10 -54.89 19.99
C GLY A 35 10.81 -54.41 19.29
N ILE A 36 10.47 -54.96 18.12
CA ILE A 36 9.29 -54.54 17.34
C ILE A 36 7.98 -55.10 17.93
N ALA A 37 7.90 -56.42 18.17
CA ALA A 37 6.72 -57.06 18.73
C ALA A 37 7.05 -58.38 19.44
N GLN A 38 6.20 -58.81 20.38
CA GLN A 38 6.43 -60.01 21.20
C GLN A 38 6.50 -61.30 20.36
N ASP A 39 5.81 -61.34 19.22
CA ASP A 39 5.77 -62.48 18.30
C ASP A 39 7.01 -62.59 17.40
N GLU A 40 7.81 -61.54 17.27
CA GLU A 40 9.07 -61.53 16.51
C GLU A 40 10.30 -61.89 17.35
N TYR A 41 10.14 -62.01 18.67
CA TYR A 41 11.21 -62.34 19.61
C TYR A 41 12.00 -63.62 19.23
N LEU A 42 11.31 -64.64 18.70
CA LEU A 42 11.94 -65.89 18.29
C LEU A 42 12.85 -65.70 17.06
N ILE A 43 12.47 -64.80 16.16
CA ILE A 43 13.27 -64.44 14.98
C ILE A 43 14.54 -63.73 15.43
N SER A 44 14.43 -62.79 16.37
CA SER A 44 15.59 -62.14 16.99
C SER A 44 16.52 -63.17 17.67
N CYS A 45 15.98 -64.20 18.34
CA CYS A 45 16.79 -65.27 18.94
C CYS A 45 17.60 -66.05 17.89
N ILE A 46 17.01 -66.35 16.73
CA ILE A 46 17.68 -67.04 15.62
C ILE A 46 18.88 -66.22 15.11
N TYR A 47 18.71 -64.91 14.90
CA TYR A 47 19.79 -64.06 14.40
C TYR A 47 20.87 -63.80 15.46
N VAL A 48 20.53 -63.71 16.75
CA VAL A 48 21.52 -63.69 17.85
C VAL A 48 22.35 -64.98 17.86
N ALA A 49 21.72 -66.14 17.71
CA ALA A 49 22.42 -67.42 17.62
C ALA A 49 23.27 -67.55 16.35
N LYS A 50 22.83 -67.00 15.21
CA LYS A 50 23.62 -66.95 13.97
C LYS A 50 24.84 -66.04 14.14
N MET A 51 24.68 -64.87 14.74
CA MET A 51 25.78 -63.95 15.03
C MET A 51 26.80 -64.56 16.00
N HIS A 52 26.31 -65.24 17.05
CA HIS A 52 27.13 -66.01 17.97
C HIS A 52 27.97 -67.08 17.25
N ALA A 53 27.36 -67.85 16.35
CA ALA A 53 28.07 -68.86 15.57
C ALA A 53 29.12 -68.26 14.61
N LEU A 54 28.82 -67.14 13.93
CA LEU A 54 29.76 -66.46 13.03
C LEU A 54 30.99 -65.94 13.77
N THR A 55 30.77 -65.29 14.91
CA THR A 55 31.84 -64.76 15.77
C THR A 55 32.66 -65.87 16.45
N ALA A 56 32.03 -66.99 16.81
CA ALA A 56 32.72 -68.18 17.31
C ALA A 56 33.60 -68.83 16.23
N LYS A 57 33.10 -68.96 14.98
CA LYS A 57 33.87 -69.49 13.84
C LYS A 57 35.10 -68.65 13.51
N ALA A 58 35.02 -67.33 13.68
CA ALA A 58 36.16 -66.43 13.53
C ALA A 58 37.18 -66.51 14.69
N GLY A 59 36.93 -67.34 15.71
CA GLY A 59 37.80 -67.46 16.89
C GLY A 59 37.81 -66.20 17.76
N ARG A 60 36.71 -65.43 17.77
CA ARG A 60 36.57 -64.14 18.47
C ARG A 60 35.52 -64.17 19.59
N TYR A 61 35.35 -65.32 20.25
CA TYR A 61 34.38 -65.53 21.33
C TYR A 61 34.98 -65.25 22.72
N GLY A 62 34.23 -64.52 23.58
CA GLY A 62 34.61 -64.16 24.96
C GLY A 62 35.31 -62.79 25.08
N GLY A 63 34.54 -61.73 25.33
CA GLY A 63 35.04 -60.34 25.40
C GLY A 63 35.39 -59.70 24.05
N GLY A 64 35.16 -60.43 22.95
CA GLY A 64 35.46 -60.03 21.57
C GLY A 64 34.27 -59.42 20.83
N THR A 65 34.21 -59.63 19.51
CA THR A 65 33.24 -59.02 18.59
C THR A 65 31.79 -59.30 18.96
N TRP A 66 31.47 -60.50 19.47
CA TRP A 66 30.10 -60.83 19.90
C TRP A 66 29.64 -60.01 21.10
N THR A 67 30.53 -59.81 22.08
CA THR A 67 30.27 -59.01 23.28
C THR A 67 29.95 -57.56 22.91
N LYS A 68 30.85 -56.94 22.13
CA LYS A 68 30.66 -55.56 21.65
C LYS A 68 29.41 -55.41 20.80
N TRP A 69 29.07 -56.43 20.02
CA TRP A 69 27.89 -56.42 19.17
C TRP A 69 26.61 -56.38 19.99
N TYR A 70 26.36 -57.33 20.90
CA TYR A 70 25.11 -57.32 21.66
C TYR A 70 25.02 -56.09 22.59
N GLU A 71 26.16 -55.59 23.10
CA GLU A 71 26.23 -54.35 23.88
C GLU A 71 25.80 -53.13 23.05
N SER A 72 26.22 -53.05 21.79
CA SER A 72 25.79 -52.01 20.85
C SER A 72 24.27 -52.04 20.58
N LYS A 73 23.65 -53.22 20.70
CA LYS A 73 22.20 -53.41 20.60
C LYS A 73 21.47 -53.18 21.93
N GLY A 74 22.17 -52.75 22.97
CA GLY A 74 21.61 -52.49 24.30
C GLY A 74 21.22 -53.76 25.06
N MET A 75 21.73 -54.93 24.67
CA MET A 75 21.43 -56.20 25.33
C MET A 75 22.35 -56.44 26.53
N SER A 76 21.83 -57.05 27.59
CA SER A 76 22.66 -57.59 28.67
C SER A 76 23.28 -58.94 28.26
N GLU A 77 24.42 -59.32 28.87
CA GLU A 77 25.05 -60.63 28.64
C GLU A 77 24.07 -61.79 28.94
N GLY A 78 23.26 -61.66 30.00
CA GLY A 78 22.25 -62.65 30.36
C GLY A 78 21.19 -62.79 29.26
N SER A 79 20.66 -61.67 28.75
CA SER A 79 19.69 -61.65 27.65
C SER A 79 20.27 -62.24 26.37
N ALA A 80 21.49 -61.86 26.00
CA ALA A 80 22.17 -62.37 24.81
C ALA A 80 22.37 -63.90 24.89
N ARG A 81 22.82 -64.41 26.05
CA ARG A 81 22.97 -65.87 26.26
C ARG A 81 21.66 -66.62 26.21
N THR A 82 20.59 -66.11 26.86
CA THR A 82 19.27 -66.74 26.79
C THR A 82 18.72 -66.73 25.36
N MET A 83 18.89 -65.64 24.62
CA MET A 83 18.48 -65.56 23.21
C MET A 83 19.29 -66.50 22.32
N THR A 84 20.60 -66.63 22.54
CA THR A 84 21.44 -67.64 21.85
C THR A 84 20.95 -69.05 22.15
N GLN A 85 20.73 -69.40 23.42
CA GLN A 85 20.22 -70.72 23.83
C GLN A 85 18.87 -71.04 23.18
N ASN A 86 17.94 -70.08 23.20
CA ASN A 86 16.65 -70.24 22.55
C ASN A 86 16.83 -70.42 21.03
N GLY A 87 17.64 -69.60 20.37
CA GLY A 87 17.91 -69.70 18.93
C GLY A 87 18.59 -71.01 18.53
N ASP A 88 19.53 -71.50 19.34
CA ASP A 88 20.18 -72.80 19.12
C ASP A 88 19.20 -73.96 19.35
N ALA A 89 18.30 -73.86 20.34
CA ALA A 89 17.22 -74.84 20.54
C ALA A 89 16.28 -74.94 19.31
N PHE A 90 16.04 -73.84 18.59
CA PHE A 90 15.31 -73.87 17.31
C PHE A 90 16.11 -74.53 16.18
N LYS A 91 17.44 -74.37 16.15
CA LYS A 91 18.31 -75.07 15.17
C LYS A 91 18.45 -76.56 15.47
N SER A 92 18.35 -76.96 16.74
CA SER A 92 18.51 -78.35 17.18
C SER A 92 17.19 -79.12 17.29
N ALA A 93 16.05 -78.49 17.01
CA ALA A 93 14.76 -79.20 16.94
C ALA A 93 14.84 -80.25 15.84
N THR A 94 14.99 -81.51 16.23
CA THR A 94 15.07 -82.60 15.27
C THR A 94 13.69 -82.88 14.68
N VAL A 95 13.65 -83.55 13.52
CA VAL A 95 12.39 -84.05 12.95
C VAL A 95 11.61 -84.94 13.94
N ALA A 96 12.28 -85.54 14.92
CA ALA A 96 11.63 -86.27 16.01
C ALA A 96 10.82 -85.34 16.94
N ASP A 97 11.29 -84.12 17.20
CA ASP A 97 10.60 -83.12 18.01
C ASP A 97 9.41 -82.50 17.26
N LEU A 98 9.53 -82.33 15.93
CA LEU A 98 8.43 -81.87 15.07
C LEU A 98 7.32 -82.92 14.91
N LYS A 99 7.66 -84.22 14.98
CA LYS A 99 6.68 -85.34 14.95
C LYS A 99 5.82 -85.42 16.21
N LEU A 100 6.27 -84.85 17.32
CA LEU A 100 5.55 -84.85 18.60
C LEU A 100 4.55 -83.69 18.74
N LEU A 101 4.55 -82.74 17.80
CA LEU A 101 3.61 -81.63 17.80
C LEU A 101 2.28 -82.08 17.18
N PRO A 102 1.16 -82.01 17.92
CA PRO A 102 -0.15 -82.47 17.44
C PRO A 102 -0.67 -81.68 16.22
N SER A 103 -0.21 -80.43 16.04
CA SER A 103 -0.46 -79.61 14.85
C SER A 103 0.64 -78.56 14.68
N ILE A 104 1.20 -78.44 13.48
CA ILE A 104 2.11 -77.34 13.13
C ILE A 104 1.24 -76.15 12.72
N SER A 105 1.37 -75.01 13.41
CA SER A 105 0.56 -73.83 13.13
C SER A 105 1.07 -73.08 11.89
N ARG A 106 0.23 -72.21 11.32
CA ARG A 106 0.63 -71.29 10.22
C ARG A 106 1.84 -70.42 10.62
N LYS A 107 1.98 -70.09 11.91
CA LYS A 107 3.11 -69.33 12.46
C LYS A 107 4.41 -70.14 12.39
N ASP A 108 4.34 -71.43 12.72
CA ASP A 108 5.50 -72.34 12.70
C ASP A 108 5.98 -72.60 11.27
N LEU A 109 5.05 -72.76 10.31
CA LEU A 109 5.37 -72.91 8.89
C LEU A 109 6.04 -71.65 8.30
N ASN A 110 5.58 -70.46 8.70
CA ASN A 110 6.15 -69.20 8.23
C ASN A 110 7.58 -68.98 8.78
N LEU A 111 7.82 -69.38 10.03
CA LEU A 111 9.14 -69.34 10.66
C LEU A 111 10.13 -70.30 9.97
N ILE A 112 9.67 -71.52 9.68
CA ILE A 112 10.43 -72.55 8.97
C ILE A 112 10.80 -72.12 7.55
N ALA A 113 9.85 -71.55 6.79
CA ALA A 113 10.10 -71.04 5.43
C ALA A 113 11.16 -69.93 5.40
N ARG A 114 11.13 -69.03 6.40
CA ARG A 114 12.05 -67.88 6.49
C ARG A 114 13.43 -68.26 7.02
N SER A 115 13.53 -69.36 7.78
CA SER A 115 14.81 -69.84 8.34
C SER A 115 15.74 -70.53 7.35
N GLY A 116 15.29 -70.81 6.11
CA GLY A 116 16.06 -71.57 5.13
C GLY A 116 16.12 -73.09 5.37
N CYS A 117 15.53 -73.60 6.45
CA CYS A 117 15.47 -75.04 6.75
C CYS A 117 14.46 -75.84 5.89
N ALA A 118 13.80 -75.21 4.92
CA ALA A 118 12.84 -75.87 4.04
C ALA A 118 13.44 -77.07 3.30
N GLU A 119 14.72 -77.01 2.92
CA GLU A 119 15.42 -78.10 2.23
C GLU A 119 15.71 -79.31 3.14
N GLN A 120 15.90 -79.09 4.45
CA GLN A 120 16.11 -80.15 5.43
C GLN A 120 14.81 -80.90 5.76
N LEU A 121 13.66 -80.23 5.67
CA LEU A 121 12.33 -80.86 5.72
C LEU A 121 12.10 -81.81 4.54
N THR A 122 12.57 -81.45 3.35
CA THR A 122 12.50 -82.28 2.14
C THR A 122 13.35 -83.54 2.26
N ALA A 123 14.54 -83.44 2.85
CA ALA A 123 15.46 -84.57 3.02
C ALA A 123 15.06 -85.56 4.12
N ALA A 124 14.39 -85.09 5.19
CA ALA A 124 14.09 -85.92 6.37
C ALA A 124 12.72 -86.64 6.35
N ALA A 125 11.85 -86.27 5.42
CA ALA A 125 10.46 -86.70 5.40
C ALA A 125 10.16 -88.00 4.64
N GLY A 126 10.97 -88.35 3.65
CA GLY A 126 10.62 -89.41 2.68
C GLY A 126 9.29 -89.15 1.96
N ASP A 127 8.76 -90.18 1.28
CA ASP A 127 7.52 -90.14 0.46
C ASP A 127 6.21 -90.17 1.28
N SER A 128 6.12 -89.43 2.38
CA SER A 128 4.84 -89.30 3.09
C SER A 128 3.95 -88.26 2.39
N GLN A 129 2.77 -88.67 1.92
CA GLN A 129 1.78 -87.80 1.26
C GLN A 129 1.51 -86.49 2.02
N ARG A 130 1.51 -86.55 3.35
CA ARG A 130 1.32 -85.39 4.23
C ARG A 130 2.43 -84.34 4.12
N VAL A 131 3.67 -84.76 3.86
CA VAL A 131 4.79 -83.83 3.66
C VAL A 131 4.68 -83.16 2.30
N GLN A 132 4.29 -83.90 1.26
CA GLN A 132 4.06 -83.32 -0.07
C GLN A 132 2.94 -82.26 -0.02
N GLU A 133 1.87 -82.49 0.74
CA GLU A 133 0.79 -81.51 0.96
C GLU A 133 1.29 -80.25 1.71
N LEU A 134 2.13 -80.40 2.74
CA LEU A 134 2.72 -79.27 3.47
C LEU A 134 3.70 -78.46 2.60
N LEU A 135 4.52 -79.12 1.78
CA LEU A 135 5.41 -78.44 0.83
C LEU A 135 4.63 -77.67 -0.23
N ALA A 136 3.52 -78.22 -0.73
CA ALA A 136 2.64 -77.54 -1.66
C ALA A 136 1.99 -76.30 -1.03
N GLN A 137 1.56 -76.38 0.23
CA GLN A 137 1.03 -75.23 0.98
C GLN A 137 2.09 -74.17 1.23
N LEU A 138 3.33 -74.56 1.57
CA LEU A 138 4.43 -73.63 1.77
C LEU A 138 4.75 -72.85 0.50
N LYS A 139 4.79 -73.54 -0.64
CA LYS A 139 5.00 -72.94 -1.95
C LYS A 139 3.88 -71.96 -2.30
N ALA A 140 2.62 -72.36 -2.10
CA ALA A 140 1.47 -71.49 -2.37
C ALA A 140 1.44 -70.24 -1.46
N GLU A 141 1.85 -70.37 -0.20
CA GLU A 141 1.94 -69.22 0.71
C GLU A 141 3.12 -68.30 0.34
N LYS A 142 4.25 -68.85 -0.09
CA LYS A 142 5.38 -68.07 -0.62
C LYS A 142 4.98 -67.28 -1.87
N ASP A 143 4.35 -67.94 -2.85
CA ASP A 143 3.89 -67.27 -4.07
C ASP A 143 2.88 -66.15 -3.75
N ARG A 144 2.01 -66.36 -2.75
CA ARG A 144 1.08 -65.33 -2.26
C ARG A 144 1.81 -64.16 -1.60
N ALA A 145 2.82 -64.42 -0.79
CA ALA A 145 3.62 -63.38 -0.14
C ALA A 145 4.38 -62.54 -1.17
N ASP A 146 5.03 -63.17 -2.16
CA ASP A 146 5.77 -62.50 -3.23
C ASP A 146 4.83 -61.61 -4.08
N ALA A 147 3.62 -62.09 -4.39
CA ALA A 147 2.62 -61.30 -5.10
C ALA A 147 2.12 -60.09 -4.28
N ALA A 148 1.89 -60.28 -2.97
CA ALA A 148 1.49 -59.20 -2.07
C ALA A 148 2.60 -58.14 -1.94
N GLU A 149 3.87 -58.55 -1.85
CA GLU A 149 5.00 -57.62 -1.80
C GLU A 149 5.09 -56.80 -3.09
N LYS A 150 4.98 -57.44 -4.26
CA LYS A 150 4.99 -56.72 -5.55
C LYS A 150 3.86 -55.70 -5.65
N SER A 151 2.67 -56.05 -5.17
CA SER A 151 1.53 -55.13 -5.12
C SER A 151 1.80 -53.95 -4.18
N ALA A 152 2.33 -54.21 -2.97
CA ALA A 152 2.68 -53.17 -2.02
C ALA A 152 3.79 -52.23 -2.55
N GLN A 153 4.79 -52.77 -3.24
CA GLN A 153 5.83 -51.96 -3.90
C GLN A 153 5.25 -51.08 -5.01
N ASN A 154 4.33 -51.59 -5.82
CA ASN A 154 3.65 -50.79 -6.85
C ASN A 154 2.81 -49.68 -6.23
N ALA A 155 2.01 -49.98 -5.20
CA ALA A 155 1.22 -49.00 -4.48
C ALA A 155 2.10 -47.89 -3.87
N ARG A 156 3.27 -48.24 -3.32
CA ARG A 156 4.25 -47.25 -2.81
C ARG A 156 4.78 -46.33 -3.92
N LYS A 157 5.08 -46.88 -5.11
CA LYS A 157 5.53 -46.08 -6.28
C LYS A 157 4.44 -45.13 -6.76
N GLU A 158 3.19 -45.61 -6.85
CA GLU A 158 2.05 -44.76 -7.22
C GLU A 158 1.82 -43.65 -6.20
N ASN A 159 1.87 -43.96 -4.89
CA ASN A 159 1.71 -42.96 -3.84
C ASN A 159 2.81 -41.89 -3.89
N ALA A 160 4.06 -42.28 -4.15
CA ALA A 160 5.16 -41.35 -4.33
C ALA A 160 4.94 -40.42 -5.54
N TYR A 161 4.45 -40.96 -6.66
CA TYR A 161 4.09 -40.16 -7.84
C TYR A 161 2.97 -39.15 -7.53
N PHE A 162 1.88 -39.61 -6.88
CA PHE A 162 0.78 -38.72 -6.50
C PHE A 162 1.23 -37.61 -5.54
N LYS A 163 2.13 -37.92 -4.61
CA LYS A 163 2.68 -36.94 -3.67
C LYS A 163 3.44 -35.82 -4.38
N GLU A 164 4.27 -36.16 -5.37
CA GLU A 164 4.97 -35.15 -6.18
C GLU A 164 4.02 -34.36 -7.07
N LEU A 165 2.98 -35.00 -7.62
CA LEU A 165 1.95 -34.31 -8.40
C LEU A 165 1.20 -33.28 -7.53
N VAL A 166 0.78 -33.65 -6.32
CA VAL A 166 0.15 -32.74 -5.36
C VAL A 166 1.06 -31.58 -5.01
N LYS A 167 2.33 -31.84 -4.68
CA LYS A 167 3.32 -30.81 -4.38
C LYS A 167 3.50 -29.82 -5.53
N SER A 168 3.52 -30.32 -6.78
CA SER A 168 3.61 -29.47 -7.97
C SER A 168 2.36 -28.62 -8.17
N ALA A 169 1.17 -29.17 -7.91
CA ALA A 169 -0.10 -28.45 -8.00
C ALA A 169 -0.19 -27.35 -6.94
N GLU A 170 0.18 -27.64 -5.69
CA GLU A 170 0.24 -26.65 -4.60
C GLU A 170 1.20 -25.51 -4.93
N ALA A 171 2.40 -25.83 -5.45
CA ALA A 171 3.36 -24.82 -5.86
C ALA A 171 2.83 -23.94 -7.01
N GLN A 172 2.08 -24.52 -7.95
CA GLN A 172 1.47 -23.77 -9.04
C GLN A 172 0.34 -22.87 -8.53
N THR A 173 -0.54 -23.39 -7.67
CA THR A 173 -1.60 -22.60 -7.03
C THR A 173 -1.04 -21.43 -6.21
N SER A 174 0.07 -21.63 -5.48
CA SER A 174 0.74 -20.56 -4.74
C SER A 174 1.26 -19.45 -5.67
N LYS A 175 1.88 -19.82 -6.80
CA LYS A 175 2.37 -18.84 -7.78
C LYS A 175 1.24 -18.07 -8.45
N ASP A 176 0.13 -18.74 -8.74
CA ASP A 176 -1.02 -18.11 -9.36
C ASP A 176 -1.73 -17.16 -8.38
N ALA A 177 -1.73 -17.49 -7.08
CA ALA A 177 -2.21 -16.59 -6.03
C ALA A 177 -1.35 -15.33 -5.91
N GLU A 178 -0.02 -15.46 -5.87
CA GLU A 178 0.93 -14.33 -5.80
C GLU A 178 0.77 -13.39 -7.01
N ARG A 179 0.69 -13.95 -8.23
CA ARG A 179 0.44 -13.16 -9.44
C ARG A 179 -0.88 -12.41 -9.42
N ARG A 180 -1.90 -13.00 -8.79
CA ARG A 180 -3.21 -12.36 -8.64
C ARG A 180 -3.13 -11.17 -7.68
N GLU A 181 -2.47 -11.35 -6.54
CA GLU A 181 -2.25 -10.29 -5.56
C GLU A 181 -1.45 -9.11 -6.15
N GLU A 182 -0.38 -9.40 -6.91
CA GLU A 182 0.38 -8.37 -7.63
C GLU A 182 -0.49 -7.61 -8.64
N ALA A 183 -1.35 -8.33 -9.36
CA ALA A 183 -2.26 -7.71 -10.33
C ALA A 183 -3.33 -6.84 -9.65
N GLU A 184 -3.89 -7.29 -8.52
CA GLU A 184 -4.85 -6.54 -7.71
C GLU A 184 -4.19 -5.27 -7.13
N SER A 185 -2.97 -5.37 -6.60
CA SER A 185 -2.21 -4.22 -6.10
C SER A 185 -1.92 -3.19 -7.21
N ARG A 186 -1.51 -3.64 -8.40
CA ARG A 186 -1.32 -2.74 -9.56
C ARG A 186 -2.61 -2.06 -9.99
N TYR A 187 -3.73 -2.78 -9.94
CA TYR A 187 -5.04 -2.24 -10.28
C TYR A 187 -5.47 -1.17 -9.27
N GLU A 188 -5.30 -1.41 -7.98
CA GLU A 188 -5.59 -0.43 -6.92
C GLU A 188 -4.73 0.83 -7.06
N SER A 189 -3.42 0.68 -7.33
CA SER A 189 -2.53 1.82 -7.60
C SER A 189 -3.01 2.64 -8.80
N ALA A 190 -3.37 1.99 -9.91
CA ALA A 190 -3.87 2.68 -11.10
C ALA A 190 -5.20 3.41 -10.84
N LEU A 191 -6.09 2.85 -10.01
CA LEU A 191 -7.31 3.52 -9.59
C LEU A 191 -7.03 4.78 -8.76
N ALA A 192 -6.06 4.72 -7.85
CA ALA A 192 -5.63 5.88 -7.08
C ALA A 192 -5.08 7.00 -7.99
N ASP A 193 -4.26 6.64 -8.97
CA ASP A 193 -3.75 7.59 -9.97
C ASP A 193 -4.87 8.24 -10.79
N ILE A 194 -5.82 7.45 -11.28
CA ILE A 194 -6.99 7.95 -12.01
C ILE A 194 -7.81 8.91 -11.14
N SER A 195 -8.02 8.57 -9.87
CA SER A 195 -8.73 9.44 -8.93
C SER A 195 -7.99 10.77 -8.73
N GLY A 196 -6.67 10.71 -8.51
CA GLY A 196 -5.83 11.90 -8.37
C GLY A 196 -5.85 12.78 -9.63
N LEU A 197 -5.77 12.19 -10.82
CA LEU A 197 -5.88 12.91 -12.08
C LEU A 197 -7.26 13.54 -12.27
N LYS A 198 -8.33 12.85 -11.87
CA LYS A 198 -9.69 13.40 -11.92
C LYS A 198 -9.84 14.62 -11.02
N GLU A 199 -9.28 14.59 -9.81
CA GLU A 199 -9.25 15.74 -8.91
C GLU A 199 -8.44 16.91 -9.47
N GLN A 200 -7.26 16.64 -10.04
CA GLN A 200 -6.45 17.67 -10.69
C GLN A 200 -7.20 18.31 -11.87
N ASN A 201 -7.87 17.51 -12.69
CA ASN A 201 -8.65 18.01 -13.82
C ASN A 201 -9.83 18.88 -13.35
N ALA A 202 -10.52 18.49 -12.27
CA ALA A 202 -11.57 19.30 -11.67
C ALA A 202 -11.03 20.66 -11.17
N LYS A 203 -9.87 20.66 -10.50
CA LYS A 203 -9.21 21.90 -10.04
C LYS A 203 -8.81 22.80 -11.22
N LEU A 204 -8.29 22.22 -12.31
CA LEU A 204 -7.96 22.97 -13.53
C LEU A 204 -9.21 23.59 -14.16
N GLN A 205 -10.29 22.82 -14.29
CA GLN A 205 -11.56 23.34 -14.82
C GLN A 205 -12.10 24.50 -13.99
N GLN A 206 -12.03 24.39 -12.65
CA GLN A 206 -12.42 25.48 -11.76
C GLN A 206 -11.53 26.72 -11.98
N SER A 207 -10.21 26.54 -12.03
CA SER A 207 -9.28 27.66 -12.28
C SER A 207 -9.54 28.34 -13.62
N TYR A 208 -9.90 27.61 -14.67
CA TYR A 208 -10.28 28.19 -15.96
C TYR A 208 -11.56 29.02 -15.83
N HIS A 209 -12.56 28.51 -15.09
CA HIS A 209 -13.80 29.23 -14.87
C HIS A 209 -13.56 30.54 -14.10
N ASP A 210 -12.81 30.48 -13.00
CA ASP A 210 -12.48 31.64 -12.18
C ASP A 210 -11.70 32.70 -12.99
N ALA A 211 -10.77 32.25 -13.86
CA ALA A 211 -10.02 33.13 -14.74
C ALA A 211 -10.90 33.78 -15.81
N ASP A 212 -11.84 33.04 -16.40
CA ASP A 212 -12.79 33.57 -17.37
C ASP A 212 -13.75 34.57 -16.73
N GLU A 213 -14.28 34.29 -15.53
CA GLU A 213 -15.09 35.24 -14.76
C GLU A 213 -14.31 36.53 -14.46
N SER A 214 -13.07 36.40 -14.00
CA SER A 214 -12.18 37.53 -13.75
C SER A 214 -11.94 38.36 -15.01
N ARG A 215 -11.74 37.71 -16.17
CA ARG A 215 -11.56 38.39 -17.46
C ARG A 215 -12.81 39.13 -17.90
N ILE A 216 -13.99 38.55 -17.69
CA ILE A 216 -15.28 39.21 -17.98
C ILE A 216 -15.45 40.44 -17.09
N ALA A 217 -15.18 40.33 -15.79
CA ALA A 217 -15.29 41.43 -14.84
C ALA A 217 -14.34 42.59 -15.20
N ALA A 218 -13.08 42.27 -15.52
CA ALA A 218 -12.07 43.25 -15.94
C ALA A 218 -12.48 43.97 -17.24
N ASN A 219 -12.98 43.24 -18.23
CA ASN A 219 -13.49 43.83 -19.47
C ASN A 219 -14.68 44.77 -19.24
N LEU A 220 -15.59 44.40 -18.34
CA LEU A 220 -16.74 45.24 -17.99
C LEU A 220 -16.29 46.52 -17.27
N GLN A 221 -15.33 46.43 -16.36
CA GLN A 221 -14.75 47.59 -15.69
C GLN A 221 -14.04 48.50 -16.70
N ARG A 222 -13.31 47.93 -17.66
CA ARG A 222 -12.65 48.68 -18.74
C ARG A 222 -13.67 49.44 -19.60
N GLN A 223 -14.76 48.79 -20.00
CA GLN A 223 -15.83 49.45 -20.76
C GLN A 223 -16.48 50.61 -19.99
N LYS A 224 -16.71 50.44 -18.67
CA LYS A 224 -17.22 51.53 -17.83
C LYS A 224 -16.24 52.70 -17.76
N ALA A 225 -14.94 52.42 -17.58
CA ALA A 225 -13.91 53.44 -17.54
C ALA A 225 -13.76 54.16 -18.89
N GLU A 226 -13.80 53.43 -20.00
CA GLU A 226 -13.82 53.99 -21.36
C GLU A 226 -15.04 54.89 -21.57
N ALA A 227 -16.24 54.46 -21.16
CA ALA A 227 -17.45 55.26 -21.28
C ALA A 227 -17.40 56.54 -20.43
N GLU A 228 -16.88 56.50 -19.20
CA GLU A 228 -16.71 57.70 -18.37
C GLU A 228 -15.64 58.63 -18.93
N ARG A 229 -14.55 58.09 -19.49
CA ARG A 229 -13.54 58.88 -20.20
C ARG A 229 -14.16 59.61 -21.40
N ASP A 230 -14.95 58.92 -22.22
CA ASP A 230 -15.59 59.51 -23.40
C ASP A 230 -16.58 60.63 -23.00
N LYS A 231 -17.33 60.45 -21.90
CA LYS A 231 -18.17 61.52 -21.33
C LYS A 231 -17.33 62.71 -20.85
N ALA A 232 -16.22 62.47 -20.18
CA ALA A 232 -15.32 63.52 -19.71
C ALA A 232 -14.70 64.28 -20.89
N GLU A 233 -14.29 63.58 -21.95
CA GLU A 233 -13.75 64.20 -23.18
C GLU A 233 -14.81 65.06 -23.88
N ALA A 234 -16.06 64.59 -23.97
CA ALA A 234 -17.16 65.36 -24.53
C ALA A 234 -17.44 66.64 -23.72
N ARG A 235 -17.40 66.57 -22.39
CA ARG A 235 -17.54 67.74 -21.50
C ARG A 235 -16.38 68.72 -21.71
N ALA A 236 -15.14 68.23 -21.80
CA ALA A 236 -13.96 69.06 -22.03
C ALA A 236 -14.05 69.81 -23.37
N LYS A 237 -14.42 69.13 -24.45
CA LYS A 237 -14.63 69.75 -25.78
C LYS A 237 -15.73 70.82 -25.74
N ASN A 238 -16.84 70.57 -25.04
CA ASN A 238 -17.90 71.56 -24.90
C ASN A 238 -17.44 72.80 -24.11
N ALA A 239 -16.75 72.60 -22.98
CA ALA A 239 -16.19 73.68 -22.17
C ALA A 239 -15.16 74.51 -22.96
N GLU A 240 -14.31 73.86 -23.76
CA GLU A 240 -13.36 74.55 -24.65
C GLU A 240 -14.09 75.38 -25.72
N GLY A 241 -15.15 74.85 -26.32
CA GLY A 241 -16.01 75.58 -27.24
C GLY A 241 -16.66 76.82 -26.61
N GLN A 242 -17.19 76.68 -25.40
CA GLN A 242 -17.76 77.79 -24.63
C GLN A 242 -16.70 78.85 -24.30
N LEU A 243 -15.52 78.44 -23.81
CA LEU A 243 -14.40 79.34 -23.53
C LEU A 243 -13.92 80.07 -24.78
N SER A 244 -13.86 79.41 -25.93
CA SER A 244 -13.55 80.03 -27.21
C SER A 244 -14.58 81.11 -27.57
N GLY A 245 -15.87 80.80 -27.44
CA GLY A 245 -16.95 81.78 -27.62
C GLY A 245 -16.82 82.96 -26.65
N SER A 246 -16.59 82.71 -25.36
CA SER A 246 -16.37 83.76 -24.36
C SER A 246 -15.13 84.61 -24.65
N ARG A 247 -14.04 84.02 -25.15
CA ARG A 247 -12.84 84.75 -25.58
C ARG A 247 -13.14 85.69 -26.74
N GLN A 248 -13.90 85.23 -27.75
CA GLN A 248 -14.33 86.09 -28.87
C GLN A 248 -15.19 87.26 -28.38
N VAL A 249 -16.11 87.01 -27.45
CA VAL A 249 -16.95 88.06 -26.84
C VAL A 249 -16.09 89.05 -26.05
N ALA A 250 -15.14 88.56 -25.25
CA ALA A 250 -14.23 89.41 -24.47
C ALA A 250 -13.33 90.27 -25.38
N GLU A 251 -12.82 89.70 -26.46
CA GLU A 251 -11.99 90.41 -27.45
C GLU A 251 -12.80 91.47 -28.21
N ALA A 252 -14.03 91.14 -28.62
CA ALA A 252 -14.95 92.10 -29.23
C ALA A 252 -15.35 93.22 -28.26
N ALA A 253 -15.57 92.89 -26.98
CA ALA A 253 -15.86 93.87 -25.94
C ALA A 253 -14.66 94.80 -25.70
N LYS A 254 -13.43 94.27 -25.71
CA LYS A 254 -12.21 95.06 -25.61
C LYS A 254 -12.08 96.05 -26.78
N LEU A 255 -12.25 95.59 -28.02
CA LEU A 255 -12.24 96.48 -29.20
C LEU A 255 -13.31 97.58 -29.11
N ARG A 256 -14.49 97.24 -28.58
CA ARG A 256 -15.58 98.20 -28.39
C ARG A 256 -15.27 99.20 -27.27
N ALA A 257 -14.63 98.75 -26.19
CA ALA A 257 -14.16 99.61 -25.11
C ALA A 257 -13.06 100.56 -25.57
N ASP A 258 -12.08 100.06 -26.33
CA ASP A 258 -11.03 100.87 -26.96
C ASP A 258 -11.65 101.94 -27.88
N LYS A 259 -12.63 101.55 -28.70
CA LYS A 259 -13.39 102.49 -29.55
C LYS A 259 -14.18 103.53 -28.74
N LEU A 260 -14.85 103.12 -27.67
CA LEU A 260 -15.57 104.03 -26.78
C LEU A 260 -14.63 104.98 -26.03
N GLN A 261 -13.40 104.54 -25.71
CA GLN A 261 -12.36 105.42 -25.17
C GLN A 261 -11.91 106.46 -26.18
N GLU A 262 -11.70 106.07 -27.44
CA GLU A 262 -11.39 107.01 -28.52
C GLU A 262 -12.53 108.01 -28.75
N GLU A 263 -13.79 107.54 -28.79
CA GLU A 263 -14.97 108.38 -28.92
C GLU A 263 -15.15 109.31 -27.70
N ASN A 264 -14.91 108.84 -26.47
CA ASN A 264 -14.93 109.68 -25.27
C ASN A 264 -13.80 110.70 -25.23
N ALA A 265 -12.59 110.33 -25.67
CA ALA A 265 -11.48 111.26 -25.82
C ALA A 265 -11.77 112.33 -26.89
N ALA A 266 -12.54 111.99 -27.92
CA ALA A 266 -13.07 112.94 -28.90
C ALA A 266 -14.21 113.81 -28.33
N LEU A 267 -15.11 113.25 -27.52
CA LEU A 267 -16.18 113.97 -26.83
C LEU A 267 -15.66 114.92 -25.75
N LYS A 268 -14.58 114.58 -25.03
CA LYS A 268 -13.87 115.49 -24.10
C LYS A 268 -13.27 116.73 -24.79
N LYS A 269 -13.07 116.68 -26.11
CA LYS A 269 -12.65 117.84 -26.91
C LYS A 269 -13.83 118.70 -27.38
N GLN A 270 -15.07 118.30 -27.10
CA GLN A 270 -16.26 119.13 -27.27
C GLN A 270 -16.64 119.74 -25.91
N PRO A 271 -17.02 121.03 -25.85
CA PRO A 271 -17.41 121.67 -24.60
C PRO A 271 -18.82 121.19 -24.21
N ILE A 272 -18.91 120.32 -23.22
CA ILE A 272 -20.19 119.91 -22.62
C ILE A 272 -20.24 120.46 -21.19
N ALA A 273 -21.22 121.33 -20.94
CA ALA A 273 -21.61 121.80 -19.63
C ALA A 273 -22.66 120.86 -19.04
N ALA A 274 -22.23 119.83 -18.32
CA ALA A 274 -23.10 119.06 -17.44
C ALA A 274 -22.26 118.57 -16.26
N VAL A 275 -22.50 119.18 -15.10
CA VAL A 275 -21.92 118.79 -13.82
C VAL A 275 -22.50 117.43 -13.46
N VAL A 276 -21.68 116.38 -13.58
CA VAL A 276 -21.98 115.07 -13.01
C VAL A 276 -21.24 115.00 -11.68
N ASP A 277 -22.00 114.73 -10.62
CA ASP A 277 -21.49 114.56 -9.27
C ASP A 277 -20.66 113.27 -9.19
N GLU A 278 -19.33 113.42 -9.09
CA GLU A 278 -18.36 112.31 -9.08
C GLU A 278 -18.57 111.36 -7.89
N GLU A 279 -19.14 111.86 -6.78
CA GLU A 279 -19.33 111.08 -5.55
C GLU A 279 -20.41 109.98 -5.72
N GLU A 280 -21.47 110.26 -6.50
CA GLU A 280 -22.54 109.29 -6.78
C GLU A 280 -22.11 108.22 -7.81
N VAL A 281 -21.16 108.55 -8.69
CA VAL A 281 -20.57 107.59 -9.65
C VAL A 281 -19.66 106.61 -8.91
N ASP A 282 -18.79 107.09 -8.03
CA ASP A 282 -17.92 106.25 -7.21
C ASP A 282 -18.72 105.39 -6.22
N ARG A 283 -19.81 105.92 -5.65
CA ARG A 283 -20.73 105.13 -4.79
C ARG A 283 -21.35 103.95 -5.55
N ARG A 284 -21.86 104.17 -6.77
CA ARG A 284 -22.46 103.09 -7.59
C ARG A 284 -21.44 102.10 -8.14
N ALA A 285 -20.23 102.56 -8.45
CA ALA A 285 -19.13 101.67 -8.85
C ALA A 285 -18.66 100.79 -7.67
N GLY A 286 -18.56 101.38 -6.47
CA GLY A 286 -18.29 100.67 -5.23
C GLY A 286 -19.36 99.63 -4.89
N GLU A 287 -20.65 99.96 -5.00
CA GLU A 287 -21.76 99.02 -4.77
C GLU A 287 -21.70 97.82 -5.73
N LYS A 288 -21.48 98.04 -7.03
CA LYS A 288 -21.39 96.95 -8.01
C LYS A 288 -20.15 96.07 -7.79
N ALA A 289 -19.02 96.67 -7.44
CA ALA A 289 -17.82 95.90 -7.11
C ALA A 289 -18.03 95.04 -5.86
N TYR A 290 -18.72 95.58 -4.85
CA TYR A 290 -19.05 94.86 -3.63
C TYR A 290 -20.05 93.72 -3.88
N GLU A 291 -21.06 93.91 -4.73
CA GLU A 291 -21.98 92.84 -5.13
C GLU A 291 -21.27 91.69 -5.86
N ILE A 292 -20.36 92.01 -6.79
CA ILE A 292 -19.61 91.00 -7.55
C ILE A 292 -18.66 90.22 -6.63
N ALA A 293 -17.97 90.92 -5.73
CA ALA A 293 -17.08 90.30 -4.75
C ALA A 293 -17.86 89.43 -3.74
N ALA A 294 -19.03 89.90 -3.30
CA ALA A 294 -19.92 89.14 -2.41
C ALA A 294 -20.46 87.88 -3.10
N GLY A 295 -20.86 87.97 -4.37
CA GLY A 295 -21.32 86.82 -5.16
C GLY A 295 -20.24 85.76 -5.35
N MET A 296 -19.03 86.15 -5.77
CA MET A 296 -17.90 85.22 -5.90
C MET A 296 -17.51 84.57 -4.56
N THR A 297 -17.56 85.33 -3.46
CA THR A 297 -17.25 84.79 -2.12
C THR A 297 -18.34 83.82 -1.65
N ALA A 298 -19.61 84.08 -1.99
CA ALA A 298 -20.73 83.21 -1.66
C ALA A 298 -20.66 81.89 -2.43
N ASP A 299 -20.39 81.93 -3.73
CA ASP A 299 -20.26 80.73 -4.56
C ASP A 299 -19.05 79.87 -4.13
N TYR A 300 -17.93 80.50 -3.78
CA TYR A 300 -16.75 79.78 -3.28
C TYR A 300 -17.02 79.09 -1.94
N LYS A 301 -17.75 79.75 -1.03
CA LYS A 301 -18.18 79.13 0.24
C LYS A 301 -19.18 78.01 0.02
N ALA A 302 -20.13 78.17 -0.91
CA ALA A 302 -21.10 77.13 -1.23
C ALA A 302 -20.43 75.88 -1.80
N GLN A 303 -19.45 76.04 -2.70
CA GLN A 303 -18.67 74.93 -3.25
C GLN A 303 -17.85 74.23 -2.16
N GLN A 304 -17.16 75.00 -1.30
CA GLN A 304 -16.39 74.43 -0.19
C GLN A 304 -17.28 73.65 0.80
N GLU A 305 -18.48 74.15 1.08
CA GLU A 305 -19.43 73.48 1.95
C GLU A 305 -20.01 72.20 1.31
N GLN A 306 -20.21 72.21 0.00
CA GLN A 306 -20.65 71.04 -0.75
C GLN A 306 -19.57 69.95 -0.83
N ASP A 307 -18.33 70.32 -1.13
CA ASP A 307 -17.19 69.40 -1.15
C ASP A 307 -16.95 68.77 0.24
N ALA A 308 -17.13 69.54 1.32
CA ALA A 308 -17.04 69.04 2.69
C ALA A 308 -18.17 68.05 3.03
N ARG A 309 -19.39 68.28 2.53
CA ARG A 309 -20.53 67.37 2.70
C ARG A 309 -20.32 66.06 1.95
N ASP A 310 -19.85 66.13 0.70
CA ASP A 310 -19.60 64.95 -0.13
C ASP A 310 -18.48 64.07 0.45
N ALA A 311 -17.43 64.69 1.02
CA ALA A 311 -16.38 63.97 1.75
C ALA A 311 -16.94 63.27 3.01
N TYR A 312 -17.80 63.96 3.76
CA TYR A 312 -18.42 63.42 4.97
C TYR A 312 -19.37 62.25 4.67
N ASP A 313 -20.19 62.37 3.65
CA ASP A 313 -21.10 61.30 3.21
C ASP A 313 -20.33 60.08 2.70
N SER A 314 -19.23 60.28 1.99
CA SER A 314 -18.34 59.20 1.55
C SER A 314 -17.73 58.45 2.74
N ILE A 315 -17.27 59.16 3.76
CA ILE A 315 -16.74 58.57 5.00
C ILE A 315 -17.83 57.78 5.74
N ILE A 316 -19.06 58.31 5.84
CA ILE A 316 -20.19 57.62 6.48
C ILE A 316 -20.56 56.34 5.73
N LEU A 317 -20.63 56.40 4.39
CA LEU A 317 -20.94 55.24 3.56
C LEU A 317 -19.87 54.15 3.68
N ALA A 318 -18.60 54.53 3.68
CA ALA A 318 -17.49 53.59 3.89
C ALA A 318 -17.54 52.96 5.30
N GLY A 319 -17.84 53.73 6.35
CA GLY A 319 -18.03 53.20 7.71
C GLY A 319 -19.19 52.20 7.82
N ARG A 320 -20.30 52.45 7.11
CA ARG A 320 -21.43 51.51 7.01
C ARG A 320 -21.05 50.24 6.25
N SER A 321 -20.26 50.37 5.17
CA SER A 321 -19.74 49.23 4.39
C SER A 321 -18.85 48.33 5.26
N ILE A 322 -17.89 48.91 5.98
CA ILE A 322 -17.01 48.17 6.91
C ILE A 322 -17.83 47.44 7.97
N THR A 323 -18.84 48.11 8.55
CA THR A 323 -19.74 47.49 9.55
C THR A 323 -20.49 46.30 8.98
N SER A 324 -21.02 46.40 7.76
CA SER A 324 -21.71 45.31 7.05
C SER A 324 -20.79 44.13 6.76
N ILE A 325 -19.56 44.40 6.29
CA ILE A 325 -18.52 43.39 6.03
C ILE A 325 -18.21 42.60 7.31
N VAL A 326 -17.98 43.28 8.43
CA VAL A 326 -17.69 42.66 9.74
C VAL A 326 -18.87 41.80 10.22
N GLN A 327 -20.11 42.28 10.08
CA GLN A 327 -21.31 41.53 10.50
C GLN A 327 -21.52 40.27 9.67
N SER A 328 -21.35 40.36 8.35
CA SER A 328 -21.47 39.22 7.43
C SER A 328 -20.41 38.15 7.72
N ALA A 329 -19.15 38.58 7.87
CA ALA A 329 -18.05 37.68 8.16
C ALA A 329 -18.21 36.97 9.51
N LYS A 330 -18.69 37.66 10.56
CA LYS A 330 -18.98 37.06 11.87
C LYS A 330 -19.99 35.91 11.77
N MET A 331 -21.01 36.04 10.90
CA MET A 331 -22.01 34.99 10.67
C MET A 331 -21.45 33.81 9.88
N GLN A 332 -20.55 34.07 8.92
CA GLN A 332 -19.90 33.05 8.10
C GLN A 332 -18.85 32.26 8.89
N PHE A 333 -17.98 32.92 9.66
CA PHE A 333 -16.96 32.27 10.49
C PHE A 333 -17.52 31.31 11.54
N ARG A 334 -18.75 31.58 12.03
CA ARG A 334 -19.45 30.71 12.99
C ARG A 334 -19.91 29.37 12.38
N LYS A 335 -20.05 29.30 11.05
CA LYS A 335 -20.56 28.12 10.33
C LYS A 335 -19.46 27.30 9.64
N LEU A 336 -18.23 27.82 9.57
CA LEU A 336 -17.13 27.17 8.86
C LEU A 336 -16.37 26.17 9.75
N PRO A 337 -15.89 25.03 9.20
CA PRO A 337 -14.95 24.13 9.87
C PRO A 337 -13.55 24.75 10.05
N ASN A 338 -12.72 24.22 10.97
CA ASN A 338 -11.44 24.86 11.39
C ASN A 338 -10.43 25.04 10.24
N ASP A 339 -10.37 24.10 9.31
CA ASP A 339 -9.49 24.08 8.14
C ASP A 339 -9.85 25.12 7.07
N GLN A 340 -11.10 25.63 7.06
CA GLN A 340 -11.55 26.66 6.12
C GLN A 340 -11.52 28.08 6.70
N ARG A 341 -11.30 28.23 8.01
CA ARG A 341 -11.29 29.55 8.67
C ARG A 341 -10.13 30.42 8.21
N GLU A 342 -8.96 29.85 8.00
CA GLU A 342 -7.74 30.60 7.70
C GLU A 342 -7.81 31.32 6.34
N THR A 343 -8.29 30.62 5.31
CA THR A 343 -8.53 31.21 3.98
C THR A 343 -9.60 32.31 4.03
N ALA A 344 -10.69 32.09 4.76
CA ALA A 344 -11.76 33.07 4.92
C ALA A 344 -11.29 34.31 5.72
N ILE A 345 -10.40 34.15 6.70
CA ILE A 345 -9.78 35.26 7.44
C ILE A 345 -8.90 36.11 6.51
N ASN A 346 -8.08 35.47 5.68
CA ASN A 346 -7.22 36.20 4.75
C ASN A 346 -8.02 37.01 3.71
N GLN A 347 -9.09 36.43 3.16
CA GLN A 347 -10.00 37.15 2.27
C GLN A 347 -10.67 38.34 2.97
N PHE A 348 -11.13 38.14 4.21
CA PHE A 348 -11.74 39.20 5.01
C PHE A 348 -10.78 40.37 5.30
N VAL A 349 -9.53 40.08 5.64
CA VAL A 349 -8.49 41.10 5.87
C VAL A 349 -8.23 41.91 4.61
N HIS A 350 -8.16 41.27 3.43
CA HIS A 350 -8.02 41.98 2.16
C HIS A 350 -9.21 42.90 1.84
N THR A 351 -10.44 42.45 2.08
CA THR A 351 -11.64 43.28 1.86
C THR A 351 -11.69 44.49 2.79
N LEU A 352 -11.31 44.31 4.07
CA LEU A 352 -11.22 45.42 5.02
C LEU A 352 -10.13 46.43 4.62
N ALA A 353 -8.97 45.96 4.17
CA ALA A 353 -7.88 46.82 3.72
C ALA A 353 -8.30 47.67 2.49
N SER A 354 -9.08 47.09 1.57
CA SER A 354 -9.64 47.83 0.42
C SER A 354 -10.59 48.93 0.86
N ALA A 355 -11.52 48.64 1.77
CA ALA A 355 -12.48 49.62 2.28
C ALA A 355 -11.80 50.73 3.11
N GLN A 356 -10.73 50.40 3.85
CA GLN A 356 -9.91 51.39 4.55
C GLN A 356 -9.11 52.28 3.59
N GLY A 357 -8.66 51.74 2.45
CA GLY A 357 -8.01 52.50 1.39
C GLY A 357 -8.92 53.57 0.78
N GLU A 358 -10.21 53.25 0.58
CA GLU A 358 -11.21 54.21 0.11
C GLU A 358 -11.42 55.37 1.10
N VAL A 359 -11.45 55.09 2.41
CA VAL A 359 -11.52 56.14 3.45
C VAL A 359 -10.29 57.03 3.45
N SER A 360 -9.11 56.44 3.26
CA SER A 360 -7.84 57.17 3.27
C SER A 360 -7.66 58.08 2.04
N ALA A 361 -8.37 57.82 0.95
CA ALA A 361 -8.36 58.66 -0.24
C ALA A 361 -9.30 59.88 -0.14
N CYS A 362 -10.25 59.86 0.82
CA CYS A 362 -11.18 60.96 1.08
C CYS A 362 -10.67 61.96 2.14
N LEU A 363 -9.61 61.61 2.87
CA LEU A 363 -8.91 62.45 3.85
C LEU A 363 -7.67 63.08 3.22
#